data_AF-A0AAV8EG36-F1
#
_entry.id   AF-A0AAV8EG36-F1
#
_cell.length_a   1.000
_cell.length_b   1.000
_cell.length_c   1.000
_cell.angle_alpha   90.00
_cell.angle_beta   90.00
_cell.angle_gamma   90.00
#
_symmetry.space_group_name_H-M   'P 1'
#
loop_
_entity.id
_entity.type
_entity.pdbx_description
1 polymer ?
#
loop_
_entity_poly.entity_id
_entity_poly.type
_entity_poly.pdbx_seq_one_letter_code
_entity_poly.pdbx_strand_id
1 'polypeptide(L)'
;MEGGRWDILQWLGPDASIRVFNYLDNPADLARAGAVSKSWRKFVISNQFGKRLCMTLCPEISNFTYIQLWKTLSLQYASPSTSMDWQILETAHITYTYFACCFLSCDSDKGCVMTCIGASSTDRSPMEMIQNTLQPTDIVHWIPSYWSSAGQADPNVQESLIYRLESDLYLVNEIRIQPFKAFFQDGHPIYSAKHVRFRMGHSKFNLSELSLLSGKEKSQLTRDDNYVWTYISPEYCMAQESNLQAFKLPRPILCIGGVLKIELLGRVQKQELDGLYYICVSYVQVIGCPLSPLLDVASSTDSTVLEFYPHF
;
A
#
# COMPACT_ATOMS: atom_id res chain seq x y z
N MET A 1 21.09 -13.43 55.30
CA MET A 1 21.39 -13.38 53.85
C MET A 1 20.07 -13.38 53.12
N GLU A 2 19.55 -12.20 52.82
CA GLU A 2 18.36 -12.05 51.98
C GLU A 2 18.73 -12.44 50.56
N GLY A 3 18.14 -13.53 50.05
CA GLY A 3 18.30 -13.93 48.66
C GLY A 3 17.61 -12.90 47.77
N GLY A 4 18.34 -11.87 47.34
CA GLY A 4 17.86 -10.92 46.35
C GLY A 4 17.39 -11.68 45.12
N ARG A 5 16.11 -11.56 44.76
CA ARG A 5 15.60 -12.09 43.50
C ARG A 5 16.22 -11.26 42.36
N TRP A 6 17.29 -11.78 41.76
CA TRP A 6 17.87 -11.22 40.56
C TRP A 6 16.85 -11.36 39.41
N ASP A 7 16.54 -10.25 38.73
CA ASP A 7 15.79 -10.29 37.48
C ASP A 7 16.67 -10.98 36.40
N ILE A 8 16.07 -11.74 35.48
CA ILE A 8 16.82 -12.46 34.44
C ILE A 8 17.69 -11.50 33.62
N LEU A 9 17.24 -10.26 33.43
CA LEU A 9 17.96 -9.22 32.71
C LEU A 9 19.26 -8.83 33.44
N GLN A 10 19.25 -8.83 34.78
CA GLN A 10 20.43 -8.56 35.59
C GLN A 10 21.38 -9.76 35.58
N TRP A 11 20.85 -10.98 35.57
CA TRP A 11 21.63 -12.21 35.54
C TRP A 11 22.33 -12.43 34.19
N LEU A 12 21.63 -12.21 33.07
CA LEU A 12 22.18 -12.34 31.71
C LEU A 12 23.10 -11.17 31.34
N GLY A 13 22.85 -9.99 31.92
CA GLY A 13 23.48 -8.74 31.48
C GLY A 13 22.85 -8.19 30.19
N PRO A 14 23.15 -6.92 29.85
CA PRO A 14 22.47 -6.21 28.76
C PRO A 14 22.70 -6.83 27.38
N ASP A 15 23.93 -7.21 27.02
CA ASP A 15 24.26 -7.69 25.68
C ASP A 15 23.62 -9.05 25.36
N ALA A 16 23.69 -10.00 26.32
CA ALA A 16 23.04 -11.29 26.17
C ALA A 16 21.52 -11.14 26.13
N SER A 17 20.96 -10.27 26.98
CA SER A 17 19.53 -9.95 26.95
C SER A 17 19.09 -9.35 25.62
N ILE A 18 19.87 -8.44 25.02
CA ILE A 18 19.56 -7.89 23.69
C ILE A 18 19.53 -8.99 22.64
N ARG A 19 20.52 -9.91 22.66
CA ARG A 19 20.56 -11.05 21.73
C ARG A 19 19.34 -11.94 21.87
N VAL A 20 18.97 -12.31 23.10
CA VAL A 20 17.78 -13.14 23.37
C VAL A 20 16.51 -12.46 22.86
N PHE A 21 16.32 -11.18 23.17
CA PHE A 21 15.11 -10.45 22.76
C PHE A 21 15.04 -10.16 21.26
N ASN A 22 16.17 -10.14 20.55
CA ASN A 22 16.18 -10.03 19.09
C ASN A 22 15.62 -11.29 18.39
N TYR A 23 15.49 -12.42 19.08
CA TYR A 23 14.79 -13.59 18.56
C TYR A 23 13.26 -13.50 18.69
N LEU A 24 12.72 -12.46 19.33
CA LEU A 24 11.27 -12.23 19.41
C LEU A 24 10.81 -11.56 18.11
N ASP A 25 10.43 -12.38 17.14
CA ASP A 25 10.01 -11.98 15.79
C ASP A 25 8.49 -11.78 15.65
N ASN A 26 7.73 -11.97 16.74
CA ASN A 26 6.30 -11.72 16.79
C ASN A 26 6.00 -10.54 17.74
N PRO A 27 5.18 -9.54 17.32
CA PRO A 27 4.83 -8.41 18.18
C PRO A 27 4.08 -8.85 19.44
N ALA A 28 3.35 -9.97 19.41
CA ALA A 28 2.71 -10.53 20.59
C ALA A 28 3.74 -11.06 21.61
N ASP A 29 4.88 -11.58 21.17
CA ASP A 29 5.98 -12.00 22.06
C ASP A 29 6.65 -10.81 22.72
N LEU A 30 6.88 -9.72 21.98
CA LEU A 30 7.38 -8.47 22.56
C LEU A 30 6.40 -7.90 23.60
N ALA A 31 5.09 -7.95 23.31
CA ALA A 31 4.06 -7.52 24.26
C ALA A 31 4.05 -8.40 25.52
N ARG A 32 4.13 -9.73 25.37
CA ARG A 32 4.24 -10.69 26.49
C ARG A 32 5.48 -10.42 27.33
N ALA A 33 6.63 -10.22 26.69
CA ALA A 33 7.88 -9.87 27.37
C ALA A 33 7.74 -8.56 28.16
N GLY A 34 7.13 -7.54 27.58
CA GLY A 34 6.83 -6.27 28.26
C GLY A 34 5.88 -6.41 29.45
N ALA A 35 4.98 -7.41 29.46
CA ALA A 35 4.03 -7.65 30.55
C ALA A 35 4.66 -8.36 31.77
N VAL A 36 5.84 -8.96 31.64
CA VAL A 36 6.51 -9.72 32.72
C VAL A 36 6.80 -8.84 33.94
N SER A 37 7.37 -7.64 33.72
CA SER A 37 7.69 -6.71 34.80
C SER A 37 7.94 -5.29 34.26
N LYS A 38 7.93 -4.28 35.15
CA LYS A 38 8.33 -2.91 34.80
C LYS A 38 9.77 -2.84 34.26
N SER A 39 10.66 -3.71 34.74
CA SER A 39 12.05 -3.81 34.27
C SER A 39 12.11 -4.28 32.82
N TRP A 40 11.40 -5.35 32.48
CA TRP A 40 11.32 -5.87 31.12
C TRP A 40 10.64 -4.91 30.16
N ARG A 41 9.51 -4.31 30.56
CA ARG A 41 8.86 -3.27 29.78
C ARG A 41 9.82 -2.14 29.43
N LYS A 42 10.57 -1.67 30.43
CA LYS A 42 11.57 -0.62 30.22
C LYS A 42 12.67 -1.05 29.26
N PHE A 43 13.16 -2.28 29.42
CA PHE A 43 14.18 -2.86 28.55
C PHE A 43 13.70 -2.98 27.10
N VAL A 44 12.47 -3.45 26.88
CA VAL A 44 11.88 -3.61 25.55
C VAL A 44 11.78 -2.26 24.83
N ILE A 45 11.23 -1.25 25.52
CA ILE A 45 11.02 0.10 24.98
C ILE A 45 12.35 0.81 24.73
N SER A 46 13.26 0.81 25.71
CA SER A 46 14.55 1.53 25.61
C SER A 46 15.43 1.00 24.48
N ASN A 47 15.36 -0.31 24.20
CA ASN A 47 16.11 -0.95 23.13
C ASN A 47 15.37 -0.95 21.78
N GLN A 48 14.19 -0.35 21.69
CA GLN A 48 13.40 -0.18 20.46
C GLN A 48 13.13 -1.48 19.68
N PHE A 49 12.92 -2.61 20.36
CA PHE A 49 12.67 -3.89 19.68
C PHE A 49 11.44 -3.84 18.77
N GLY A 50 10.36 -3.16 19.20
CA GLY A 50 9.16 -2.98 18.38
C GLY A 50 9.45 -2.26 17.05
N LYS A 51 10.30 -1.22 17.07
CA LYS A 51 10.75 -0.53 15.86
C LYS A 51 11.55 -1.46 14.95
N ARG A 52 12.53 -2.19 15.50
CA ARG A 52 13.36 -3.13 14.72
C ARG A 52 12.52 -4.21 14.07
N LEU A 53 11.59 -4.80 14.81
CA LEU A 53 10.67 -5.80 14.29
C LEU A 53 9.82 -5.22 13.16
N CYS A 54 9.21 -4.07 13.38
CA CYS A 54 8.38 -3.40 12.38
C CYS A 54 9.14 -3.09 11.09
N MET A 55 10.37 -2.57 11.18
CA MET A 55 11.25 -2.31 10.02
C MET A 55 11.63 -3.59 9.27
N THR A 56 11.71 -4.73 9.97
CA THR A 56 12.02 -6.03 9.37
C THR A 56 10.83 -6.56 8.57
N LEU A 57 9.62 -6.43 9.12
CA LEU A 57 8.38 -6.86 8.48
C LEU A 57 7.98 -5.92 7.32
N CYS A 58 8.12 -4.62 7.53
CA CYS A 58 7.69 -3.56 6.63
C CYS A 58 8.78 -2.50 6.45
N PRO A 59 9.77 -2.76 5.57
CA PRO A 59 10.86 -1.82 5.27
C PRO A 59 10.37 -0.43 4.81
N GLU A 60 9.22 -0.34 4.14
CA GLU A 60 8.65 0.93 3.65
C GLU A 60 8.41 1.96 4.76
N ILE A 61 8.35 1.53 6.02
CA ILE A 61 8.20 2.43 7.17
C ILE A 61 9.43 3.34 7.37
N SER A 62 10.57 3.02 6.72
CA SER A 62 11.74 3.89 6.69
C SER A 62 11.53 5.18 5.91
N ASN A 63 10.45 5.27 5.11
CA ASN A 63 10.11 6.49 4.38
C ASN A 63 9.54 7.59 5.29
N PHE A 64 9.08 7.25 6.50
CA PHE A 64 8.61 8.26 7.45
C PHE A 64 9.78 8.92 8.17
N THR A 65 9.80 10.25 8.15
CA THR A 65 10.85 11.04 8.81
C THR A 65 10.75 10.93 10.34
N TYR A 66 9.52 10.98 10.88
CA TYR A 66 9.24 10.77 12.30
C TYR A 66 7.77 10.36 12.52
N ILE A 67 7.45 9.95 13.75
CA ILE A 67 6.09 9.62 14.19
C ILE A 67 5.53 10.80 14.97
N GLN A 68 4.35 11.27 14.58
CA GLN A 68 3.60 12.30 15.30
C GLN A 68 2.44 11.67 16.06
N LEU A 69 2.34 12.02 17.34
CA LEU A 69 1.29 11.54 18.21
C LEU A 69 0.21 12.60 18.39
N TRP A 70 -1.03 12.25 18.05
CA TRP A 70 -2.17 13.10 18.39
C TRP A 70 -2.77 12.68 19.72
N LYS A 71 -2.25 13.23 20.82
CA LYS A 71 -2.89 13.15 22.13
C LYS A 71 -4.00 14.20 22.23
N THR A 72 -5.14 13.83 22.80
CA THR A 72 -6.19 14.78 23.19
C THR A 72 -5.60 15.88 24.08
N LEU A 73 -5.81 17.14 23.67
CA LEU A 73 -5.42 18.39 24.34
C LEU A 73 -5.40 18.29 25.88
N SER A 74 -4.25 17.97 26.48
CA SER A 74 -4.11 18.02 27.95
C SER A 74 -2.68 18.18 28.44
N LEU A 75 -1.70 18.53 27.59
CA LEU A 75 -0.31 18.68 28.03
C LEU A 75 0.41 19.85 27.35
N GLN A 76 -0.13 21.06 27.48
CA GLN A 76 0.63 22.30 27.17
C GLN A 76 1.53 22.76 28.34
N TYR A 77 1.64 22.00 29.44
CA TYR A 77 2.32 22.45 30.67
C TYR A 77 3.25 21.42 31.34
N ALA A 78 4.04 20.66 30.58
CA ALA A 78 5.07 19.79 31.17
C ALA A 78 6.48 20.26 30.80
N SER A 79 7.32 20.48 31.84
CA SER A 79 8.72 20.90 31.68
C SER A 79 9.56 19.87 30.91
N PRO A 80 10.55 20.30 30.09
CA PRO A 80 11.40 19.43 29.31
C PRO A 80 12.46 18.78 30.21
N SER A 81 12.17 17.59 30.70
CA SER A 81 13.14 16.71 31.36
C SER A 81 12.66 15.26 31.21
N THR A 82 13.59 14.32 30.99
CA THR A 82 13.54 12.82 31.05
C THR A 82 12.20 12.08 30.90
N SER A 83 11.13 12.55 31.53
CA SER A 83 9.72 12.19 31.28
C SER A 83 9.31 12.37 29.81
N MET A 84 9.77 13.43 29.12
CA MET A 84 9.43 13.67 27.71
C MET A 84 10.05 12.60 26.79
N ASP A 85 11.33 12.29 26.99
CA ASP A 85 12.06 11.29 26.20
C ASP A 85 11.47 9.88 26.38
N TRP A 86 11.10 9.52 27.61
CA TRP A 86 10.45 8.25 27.89
C TRP A 86 9.09 8.13 27.18
N GLN A 87 8.29 9.20 27.18
CA GLN A 87 7.00 9.21 26.50
C GLN A 87 7.16 9.06 24.98
N ILE A 88 8.18 9.67 24.39
CA ILE A 88 8.49 9.52 22.96
C ILE A 88 8.82 8.05 22.65
N LEU A 89 9.68 7.41 23.44
CA LEU A 89 10.05 6.00 23.27
C LEU A 89 8.86 5.07 23.47
N GLU A 90 8.05 5.28 24.51
CA GLU A 90 6.85 4.49 24.79
C GLU A 90 5.83 4.61 23.66
N THR A 91 5.61 5.83 23.15
CA THR A 91 4.72 6.07 22.02
C THR A 91 5.22 5.35 20.77
N ALA A 92 6.47 5.56 20.39
CA ALA A 92 7.06 4.90 19.23
C ALA A 92 6.96 3.38 19.36
N HIS A 93 7.22 2.82 20.54
CA HIS A 93 7.06 1.39 20.78
C HIS A 93 5.63 0.91 20.54
N ILE A 94 4.62 1.62 21.06
CA ILE A 94 3.20 1.28 20.84
C ILE A 94 2.86 1.35 19.35
N THR A 95 3.22 2.45 18.68
CA THR A 95 2.94 2.66 17.24
C THR A 95 3.57 1.57 16.38
N TYR A 96 4.87 1.30 16.53
CA TYR A 96 5.56 0.28 15.73
C TYR A 96 5.07 -1.13 16.03
N THR A 97 4.76 -1.45 17.28
CA THR A 97 4.23 -2.77 17.65
C THR A 97 2.82 -2.96 17.10
N TYR A 98 1.97 -1.93 17.17
CA TYR A 98 0.64 -1.94 16.56
C TYR A 98 0.74 -2.14 15.05
N PHE A 99 1.61 -1.39 14.37
CA PHE A 99 1.85 -1.54 12.94
C PHE A 99 2.30 -2.97 12.58
N ALA A 100 3.24 -3.53 13.35
CA ALA A 100 3.67 -4.92 13.19
C ALA A 100 2.52 -5.92 13.40
N CYS A 101 1.62 -5.67 14.35
CA CYS A 101 0.41 -6.49 14.53
C CYS A 101 -0.50 -6.41 13.30
N CYS A 102 -0.76 -5.20 12.78
CA CYS A 102 -1.56 -5.01 11.56
C CYS A 102 -0.95 -5.78 10.39
N PHE A 103 0.36 -5.74 10.23
CA PHE A 103 1.07 -6.48 9.19
C PHE A 103 0.81 -8.00 9.23
N LEU A 104 0.79 -8.57 10.43
CA LEU A 104 0.56 -10.01 10.63
C LEU A 104 -0.91 -10.41 10.65
N SER A 105 -1.80 -9.47 10.89
CA SER A 105 -3.26 -9.71 11.03
C SER A 105 -4.06 -9.18 9.84
N CYS A 106 -3.40 -8.63 8.81
CA CYS A 106 -4.05 -8.08 7.62
C CYS A 106 -4.63 -9.21 6.77
N ASP A 107 -5.87 -9.59 7.08
CA ASP A 107 -6.66 -10.56 6.33
C ASP A 107 -8.00 -9.90 5.99
N SER A 108 -8.12 -9.45 4.75
CA SER A 108 -9.29 -8.73 4.24
C SER A 108 -9.50 -9.16 2.81
N ASP A 109 -10.74 -9.53 2.48
CA ASP A 109 -11.18 -9.81 1.12
C ASP A 109 -11.86 -8.60 0.44
N LYS A 110 -11.87 -7.45 1.12
CA LYS A 110 -12.53 -6.24 0.61
C LYS A 110 -11.64 -5.54 -0.41
N GLY A 111 -12.26 -5.11 -1.51
CA GLY A 111 -11.62 -4.23 -2.48
C GLY A 111 -11.39 -2.85 -1.87
N CYS A 112 -10.22 -2.26 -2.11
CA CYS A 112 -9.82 -0.97 -1.52
C CYS A 112 -9.67 0.16 -2.52
N VAL A 113 -10.05 -0.04 -3.79
CA VAL A 113 -10.02 1.00 -4.81
C VAL A 113 -11.18 1.95 -4.58
N MET A 114 -10.87 3.24 -4.36
CA MET A 114 -11.86 4.30 -4.21
C MET A 114 -12.31 4.86 -5.56
N THR A 115 -11.35 5.23 -6.40
CA THR A 115 -11.62 5.88 -7.69
C THR A 115 -10.45 5.75 -8.67
N CYS A 116 -10.73 5.93 -9.96
CA CYS A 116 -9.72 5.99 -11.00
C CYS A 116 -9.12 7.40 -11.08
N ILE A 117 -7.78 7.48 -11.16
CA ILE A 117 -7.06 8.72 -11.43
C ILE A 117 -6.92 8.91 -12.95
N GLY A 118 -6.48 7.89 -13.68
CA GLY A 118 -6.35 7.96 -15.13
C GLY A 118 -5.67 6.75 -15.77
N ALA A 119 -5.73 6.68 -17.09
CA ALA A 119 -5.02 5.72 -17.91
C ALA A 119 -4.02 6.44 -18.83
N SER A 120 -2.89 5.82 -19.15
CA SER A 120 -1.89 6.40 -20.07
C SER A 120 -2.45 6.71 -21.45
N SER A 121 -3.41 5.91 -21.92
CA SER A 121 -4.18 6.16 -23.12
C SER A 121 -5.58 5.55 -23.01
N THR A 122 -6.46 5.96 -23.92
CA THR A 122 -7.80 5.39 -24.10
C THR A 122 -8.12 5.41 -25.59
N ASP A 123 -8.60 4.31 -26.16
CA ASP A 123 -9.00 4.26 -27.59
C ASP A 123 -10.27 5.09 -27.82
N ARG A 124 -11.41 4.69 -27.23
CA ARG A 124 -12.69 5.39 -27.42
C ARG A 124 -13.22 5.99 -26.12
N SER A 125 -12.98 7.27 -25.92
CA SER A 125 -13.62 8.04 -24.85
C SER A 125 -15.01 8.53 -25.29
N PRO A 126 -16.08 8.38 -24.48
CA PRO A 126 -16.09 7.91 -23.09
C PRO A 126 -16.45 6.42 -22.91
N MET A 127 -16.55 5.65 -23.98
CA MET A 127 -17.10 4.29 -23.93
C MET A 127 -16.15 3.27 -23.29
N GLU A 128 -14.84 3.47 -23.44
CA GLU A 128 -13.79 2.50 -23.05
C GLU A 128 -12.84 3.08 -21.99
N MET A 129 -13.38 3.87 -21.05
CA MET A 129 -12.56 4.54 -20.04
C MET A 129 -12.20 3.64 -18.85
N ILE A 130 -11.16 4.03 -18.11
CA ILE A 130 -10.69 3.36 -16.89
C ILE A 130 -11.79 3.19 -15.83
N GLN A 131 -12.81 4.05 -15.78
CA GLN A 131 -13.92 3.93 -14.83
C GLN A 131 -14.68 2.61 -14.95
N ASN A 132 -14.68 2.00 -16.15
CA ASN A 132 -15.34 0.73 -16.40
C ASN A 132 -14.66 -0.44 -15.69
N THR A 133 -13.42 -0.28 -15.19
CA THR A 133 -12.70 -1.33 -14.46
C THR A 133 -13.09 -1.46 -12.98
N LEU A 134 -14.03 -0.64 -12.48
CA LEU A 134 -14.39 -0.59 -11.06
C LEU A 134 -15.50 -1.58 -10.69
N GLN A 135 -16.25 -2.10 -11.65
CA GLN A 135 -17.33 -3.05 -11.39
C GLN A 135 -16.94 -4.46 -11.86
N PRO A 136 -17.26 -5.52 -11.11
CA PRO A 136 -16.95 -6.90 -11.47
C PRO A 136 -17.94 -7.44 -12.52
N THR A 137 -18.11 -6.72 -13.63
CA THR A 137 -18.97 -7.12 -14.74
C THR A 137 -18.39 -6.63 -16.07
N ASP A 138 -18.38 -7.53 -17.06
CA ASP A 138 -17.97 -7.19 -18.42
C ASP A 138 -19.10 -6.51 -19.22
N ILE A 139 -20.31 -6.38 -18.62
CA ILE A 139 -21.49 -5.77 -19.24
C ILE A 139 -22.22 -4.87 -18.24
N VAL A 140 -22.49 -3.62 -18.62
CA VAL A 140 -23.33 -2.66 -17.87
C VAL A 140 -24.41 -2.16 -18.80
N HIS A 141 -25.68 -2.28 -18.40
CA HIS A 141 -26.84 -1.88 -19.24
C HIS A 141 -26.79 -2.45 -20.67
N TRP A 142 -26.40 -3.72 -20.82
CA TRP A 142 -26.24 -4.42 -22.11
C TRP A 142 -25.09 -3.92 -23.00
N ILE A 143 -24.24 -3.04 -22.48
CA ILE A 143 -23.08 -2.50 -23.18
C ILE A 143 -21.81 -3.14 -22.58
N PRO A 144 -20.84 -3.56 -23.40
CA PRO A 144 -19.53 -3.96 -22.92
C PRO A 144 -18.90 -2.93 -21.97
N SER A 145 -18.44 -3.39 -20.81
CA SER A 145 -17.82 -2.56 -19.77
C SER A 145 -16.36 -2.93 -19.62
N TYR A 146 -15.47 -2.13 -20.21
CA TYR A 146 -14.03 -2.31 -20.13
C TYR A 146 -13.29 -1.00 -20.39
N TRP A 147 -12.03 -0.96 -19.99
CA TRP A 147 -11.06 0.01 -20.49
C TRP A 147 -10.30 -0.56 -21.69
N SER A 148 -10.02 0.28 -22.68
CA SER A 148 -9.21 -0.05 -23.85
C SER A 148 -8.08 0.95 -24.04
N SER A 149 -6.85 0.47 -24.19
CA SER A 149 -5.70 1.30 -24.59
C SER A 149 -5.85 1.82 -26.01
N ALA A 150 -5.19 2.92 -26.38
CA ALA A 150 -4.99 3.24 -27.79
C ALA A 150 -4.19 2.15 -28.52
N GLY A 151 -4.50 1.95 -29.81
CA GLY A 151 -3.83 0.96 -30.66
C GLY A 151 -2.36 1.29 -30.91
N GLN A 152 -1.49 0.28 -30.88
CA GLN A 152 -0.06 0.44 -31.12
C GLN A 152 0.48 -0.60 -32.12
N ALA A 153 1.38 -0.19 -33.01
CA ALA A 153 2.06 -1.11 -33.92
C ALA A 153 3.13 -1.94 -33.21
N ASP A 154 3.87 -1.32 -32.29
CA ASP A 154 4.89 -1.98 -31.47
C ASP A 154 4.22 -2.62 -30.23
N PRO A 155 4.30 -3.96 -30.08
CA PRO A 155 3.72 -4.64 -28.92
C PRO A 155 4.45 -4.34 -27.61
N ASN A 156 5.61 -3.68 -27.63
CA ASN A 156 6.36 -3.36 -26.41
C ASN A 156 5.96 -2.02 -25.78
N VAL A 157 5.12 -1.23 -26.45
CA VAL A 157 4.57 0.01 -25.90
C VAL A 157 3.66 -0.33 -24.71
N GLN A 158 4.09 0.07 -23.53
CA GLN A 158 3.44 -0.20 -22.25
C GLN A 158 2.22 0.70 -22.06
N GLU A 159 1.29 0.23 -21.23
CA GLU A 159 0.17 1.02 -20.74
C GLU A 159 0.15 1.05 -19.22
N SER A 160 -0.61 1.97 -18.65
CA SER A 160 -0.78 2.08 -17.22
C SER A 160 -2.15 2.57 -16.82
N LEU A 161 -2.62 2.05 -15.68
CA LEU A 161 -3.85 2.43 -15.00
C LEU A 161 -3.50 2.89 -13.59
N ILE A 162 -3.96 4.09 -13.21
CA ILE A 162 -3.67 4.69 -11.91
C ILE A 162 -4.97 4.82 -11.11
N TYR A 163 -4.94 4.34 -9.87
CA TYR A 163 -6.06 4.30 -8.94
C TYR A 163 -5.72 4.98 -7.63
N ARG A 164 -6.74 5.58 -7.00
CA ARG A 164 -6.73 6.03 -5.61
C ARG A 164 -7.36 4.97 -4.73
N LEU A 165 -6.72 4.64 -3.61
CA LEU A 165 -7.23 3.74 -2.58
C LEU A 165 -8.13 4.50 -1.59
N GLU A 166 -8.93 3.77 -0.82
CA GLU A 166 -9.87 4.32 0.17
C GLU A 166 -9.21 5.05 1.35
N SER A 167 -7.94 4.77 1.61
CA SER A 167 -7.15 5.41 2.66
C SER A 167 -5.75 5.73 2.13
N ASP A 168 -5.16 6.80 2.62
CA ASP A 168 -3.81 7.21 2.25
C ASP A 168 -2.76 6.28 2.89
N LEU A 169 -3.11 5.45 3.89
CA LEU A 169 -2.28 4.36 4.39
C LEU A 169 -2.97 3.00 4.28
N TYR A 170 -2.38 2.13 3.46
CA TYR A 170 -2.92 0.80 3.19
C TYR A 170 -1.84 -0.27 3.24
N LEU A 171 -2.16 -1.44 3.80
CA LEU A 171 -1.38 -2.67 3.59
C LEU A 171 -2.03 -3.46 2.47
N VAL A 172 -1.37 -3.52 1.32
CA VAL A 172 -1.86 -4.22 0.12
C VAL A 172 -1.22 -5.61 0.06
N ASN A 173 -2.04 -6.64 -0.14
CA ASN A 173 -1.59 -8.03 -0.16
C ASN A 173 -1.64 -8.62 -1.57
N GLU A 174 -2.67 -8.27 -2.33
CA GLU A 174 -2.96 -8.88 -3.63
C GLU A 174 -3.66 -7.88 -4.54
N ILE A 175 -3.29 -7.89 -5.82
CA ILE A 175 -4.00 -7.16 -6.86
C ILE A 175 -4.62 -8.19 -7.78
N ARG A 176 -5.88 -8.03 -8.14
CA ARG A 176 -6.57 -8.89 -9.11
C ARG A 176 -6.97 -8.08 -10.33
N ILE A 177 -6.75 -8.66 -11.51
CA ILE A 177 -7.07 -8.02 -12.78
C ILE A 177 -7.77 -9.03 -13.68
N GLN A 178 -8.84 -8.61 -14.34
CA GLN A 178 -9.51 -9.39 -15.38
C GLN A 178 -9.25 -8.75 -16.74
N PRO A 179 -8.50 -9.41 -17.63
CA PRO A 179 -8.44 -9.04 -19.05
C PRO A 179 -9.82 -9.13 -19.70
N PHE A 180 -10.12 -8.19 -20.59
CA PHE A 180 -11.41 -8.18 -21.27
C PHE A 180 -11.40 -9.11 -22.50
N LYS A 181 -12.50 -9.87 -22.64
CA LYS A 181 -12.82 -10.66 -23.83
C LYS A 181 -13.78 -9.87 -24.71
N ALA A 182 -13.37 -9.54 -25.93
CA ALA A 182 -14.22 -8.86 -26.90
C ALA A 182 -15.23 -9.84 -27.51
N PHE A 183 -16.25 -10.21 -26.74
CA PHE A 183 -17.26 -11.19 -27.14
C PHE A 183 -18.12 -10.75 -28.34
N PHE A 184 -18.01 -9.49 -28.76
CA PHE A 184 -18.67 -8.92 -29.92
C PHE A 184 -17.82 -8.98 -31.20
N GLN A 185 -16.57 -9.47 -31.12
CA GLN A 185 -15.68 -9.67 -32.26
C GLN A 185 -15.58 -11.16 -32.62
N ASP A 186 -15.33 -11.45 -33.89
CA ASP A 186 -15.14 -12.83 -34.38
C ASP A 186 -13.96 -13.49 -33.65
N GLY A 187 -14.13 -14.75 -33.26
CA GLY A 187 -13.14 -15.49 -32.46
C GLY A 187 -13.10 -15.11 -30.97
N HIS A 188 -13.82 -14.07 -30.57
CA HIS A 188 -13.90 -13.56 -29.19
C HIS A 188 -12.51 -13.34 -28.54
N PRO A 189 -11.64 -12.53 -29.17
CA PRO A 189 -10.26 -12.34 -28.74
C PRO A 189 -10.18 -11.73 -27.33
N ILE A 190 -9.09 -12.06 -26.63
CA ILE A 190 -8.76 -11.54 -25.31
C ILE A 190 -7.60 -10.57 -25.48
N TYR A 191 -7.72 -9.37 -24.91
CA TYR A 191 -6.72 -8.33 -25.05
C TYR A 191 -5.91 -8.19 -23.75
N SER A 192 -5.20 -9.24 -23.33
CA SER A 192 -4.34 -9.19 -22.14
C SER A 192 -2.99 -8.51 -22.42
N ALA A 193 -2.31 -8.14 -21.34
CA ALA A 193 -0.87 -7.93 -21.35
C ALA A 193 -0.13 -9.28 -21.20
N LYS A 194 1.18 -9.30 -21.47
CA LYS A 194 2.06 -10.45 -21.18
C LYS A 194 2.45 -10.47 -19.70
N HIS A 195 2.76 -9.30 -19.16
CA HIS A 195 3.11 -9.15 -17.75
C HIS A 195 2.46 -7.91 -17.14
N VAL A 196 2.39 -7.88 -15.83
CA VAL A 196 1.99 -6.72 -15.04
C VAL A 196 3.01 -6.39 -13.97
N ARG A 197 3.14 -5.10 -13.66
CA ARG A 197 3.96 -4.59 -12.56
C ARG A 197 3.19 -3.54 -11.78
N PHE A 198 3.35 -3.55 -10.46
CA PHE A 198 2.64 -2.65 -9.56
C PHE A 198 3.60 -1.64 -8.96
N ARG A 199 3.18 -0.37 -8.91
CA ARG A 199 3.87 0.68 -8.15
C ARG A 199 2.92 1.30 -7.14
N MET A 200 3.42 1.54 -5.94
CA MET A 200 2.66 2.15 -4.86
C MET A 200 3.40 3.36 -4.32
N GLY A 201 2.65 4.38 -3.93
CA GLY A 201 3.22 5.63 -3.46
C GLY A 201 2.20 6.74 -3.33
N HIS A 202 2.69 7.98 -3.43
CA HIS A 202 1.90 9.18 -3.23
C HIS A 202 2.05 10.16 -4.39
N SER A 203 1.03 11.00 -4.56
CA SER A 203 1.05 12.13 -5.48
C SER A 203 1.83 13.30 -4.87
N LYS A 204 2.56 14.03 -5.71
CA LYS A 204 3.18 15.32 -5.34
C LYS A 204 2.15 16.45 -5.24
N PHE A 205 0.94 16.22 -5.73
CA PHE A 205 -0.19 17.16 -5.70
C PHE A 205 -1.29 16.64 -4.78
N ASN A 206 -2.09 17.56 -4.22
CA ASN A 206 -3.25 17.19 -3.42
C ASN A 206 -4.30 16.49 -4.30
N LEU A 207 -4.47 15.17 -4.07
CA LEU A 207 -5.39 14.35 -4.84
C LEU A 207 -6.87 14.74 -4.62
N SER A 208 -7.18 15.44 -3.53
CA SER A 208 -8.53 15.91 -3.20
C SER A 208 -8.97 17.08 -4.10
N GLU A 209 -8.03 17.78 -4.72
CA GLU A 209 -8.27 18.88 -5.65
C GLU A 209 -8.39 18.41 -7.11
N LEU A 210 -8.15 17.11 -7.38
CA LEU A 210 -8.24 16.53 -8.73
C LEU A 210 -9.62 16.64 -9.37
N SER A 211 -10.67 16.66 -8.56
CA SER A 211 -12.05 16.82 -9.02
C SER A 211 -12.32 18.18 -9.66
N LEU A 212 -11.46 19.18 -9.39
CA LEU A 212 -11.54 20.55 -9.90
C LEU A 212 -10.73 20.77 -11.18
N LEU A 213 -9.89 19.81 -11.58
CA LEU A 213 -8.99 19.96 -12.72
C LEU A 213 -9.69 19.81 -14.07
N SER A 214 -9.30 20.67 -15.02
CA SER A 214 -9.81 20.71 -16.39
C SER A 214 -9.15 19.66 -17.29
N GLY A 215 -9.72 19.39 -18.48
CA GLY A 215 -9.31 18.28 -19.35
C GLY A 215 -7.83 18.23 -19.75
N LYS A 216 -7.14 19.38 -19.90
CA LYS A 216 -5.70 19.41 -20.19
C LYS A 216 -4.84 19.01 -18.98
N GLU A 217 -5.27 19.35 -17.77
CA GLU A 217 -4.58 19.02 -16.51
C GLU A 217 -4.75 17.54 -16.18
N LYS A 218 -5.91 16.93 -16.50
CA LYS A 218 -6.13 15.48 -16.34
C LYS A 218 -5.15 14.62 -17.15
N SER A 219 -4.75 15.07 -18.34
CA SER A 219 -3.75 14.37 -19.16
C SER A 219 -2.35 14.34 -18.54
N GLN A 220 -2.06 15.26 -17.63
CA GLN A 220 -0.79 15.28 -16.91
C GLN A 220 -0.80 14.31 -15.73
N LEU A 221 -1.97 13.94 -15.19
CA LEU A 221 -2.10 13.09 -14.01
C LEU A 221 -1.53 11.69 -14.17
N THR A 222 -1.28 11.24 -15.40
CA THR A 222 -0.69 9.92 -15.65
C THR A 222 0.82 9.96 -15.86
N ARG A 223 1.44 11.15 -15.77
CA ARG A 223 2.90 11.31 -15.84
C ARG A 223 3.55 10.82 -14.57
N ASP A 224 4.54 9.94 -14.71
CA ASP A 224 5.30 9.38 -13.59
C ASP A 224 5.95 10.47 -12.72
N ASP A 225 6.37 11.59 -13.31
CA ASP A 225 7.01 12.70 -12.60
C ASP A 225 6.11 13.36 -11.54
N ASN A 226 4.80 13.11 -11.58
CA ASN A 226 3.83 13.63 -10.62
C ASN A 226 3.72 12.80 -9.35
N TYR A 227 4.42 11.66 -9.27
CA TYR A 227 4.33 10.72 -8.17
C TYR A 227 5.70 10.44 -7.55
N VAL A 228 5.66 9.99 -6.31
CA VAL A 228 6.81 9.41 -5.62
C VAL A 228 6.46 7.97 -5.30
N TRP A 229 7.14 7.04 -5.96
CA TRP A 229 6.93 5.60 -5.79
C TRP A 229 7.81 5.07 -4.67
N THR A 230 7.19 4.56 -3.59
CA THR A 230 7.90 3.96 -2.45
C THR A 230 8.08 2.46 -2.59
N TYR A 231 7.34 1.84 -3.52
CA TYR A 231 7.44 0.42 -3.83
C TYR A 231 7.23 0.15 -5.32
N ILE A 232 7.99 -0.81 -5.85
CA ILE A 232 7.84 -1.37 -7.20
C ILE A 232 7.89 -2.90 -7.07
N SER A 233 6.88 -3.59 -7.57
CA SER A 233 6.83 -5.06 -7.54
C SER A 233 7.74 -5.70 -8.60
N PRO A 234 8.04 -7.01 -8.48
CA PRO A 234 8.44 -7.82 -9.63
C PRO A 234 7.39 -7.79 -10.74
N GLU A 235 7.78 -8.24 -11.93
CA GLU A 235 6.83 -8.48 -13.02
C GLU A 235 6.13 -9.83 -12.81
N TYR A 236 4.82 -9.86 -13.03
CA TYR A 236 4.01 -11.06 -12.95
C TYR A 236 3.46 -11.41 -14.33
N CYS A 237 3.52 -12.68 -14.71
CA CYS A 237 2.89 -13.14 -15.96
C CYS A 237 1.37 -13.00 -15.88
N MET A 238 0.78 -12.42 -16.92
CA MET A 238 -0.67 -12.36 -17.11
C MET A 238 -1.06 -13.39 -18.17
N ALA A 239 -2.01 -14.26 -17.82
CA ALA A 239 -2.55 -15.24 -18.75
C ALA A 239 -3.48 -14.55 -19.77
N GLN A 240 -3.53 -15.09 -20.98
CA GLN A 240 -4.46 -14.67 -22.03
C GLN A 240 -5.85 -15.30 -21.79
N GLU A 241 -6.42 -15.03 -20.62
CA GLU A 241 -7.71 -15.57 -20.15
C GLU A 241 -8.56 -14.45 -19.56
N SER A 242 -9.88 -14.50 -19.76
CA SER A 242 -10.84 -13.50 -19.27
C SER A 242 -11.46 -13.91 -17.93
N ASN A 243 -10.60 -14.28 -16.99
CA ASN A 243 -10.93 -14.55 -15.60
C ASN A 243 -10.22 -13.54 -14.70
N LEU A 244 -10.72 -13.40 -13.46
CA LEU A 244 -10.08 -12.55 -12.47
C LEU A 244 -8.79 -13.22 -11.98
N GLN A 245 -7.64 -12.74 -12.47
CA GLN A 245 -6.33 -13.29 -12.16
C GLN A 245 -5.76 -12.62 -10.91
N ALA A 246 -5.24 -13.42 -9.98
CA ALA A 246 -4.70 -12.96 -8.71
C ALA A 246 -3.17 -12.82 -8.75
N PHE A 247 -2.68 -11.60 -8.45
CA PHE A 247 -1.27 -11.27 -8.37
C PHE A 247 -0.89 -11.00 -6.92
N LYS A 248 -0.39 -12.04 -6.24
CA LYS A 248 0.03 -11.97 -4.83
C LYS A 248 1.37 -11.30 -4.68
N LEU A 249 1.44 -10.32 -3.77
CA LEU A 249 2.69 -9.67 -3.43
C LEU A 249 3.54 -10.60 -2.53
N PRO A 250 4.88 -10.49 -2.53
CA PRO A 250 5.74 -11.38 -1.75
C PRO A 250 5.49 -11.32 -0.23
N ARG A 251 4.93 -10.20 0.21
CA ARG A 251 4.46 -9.88 1.56
C ARG A 251 3.43 -8.74 1.45
N PRO A 252 2.64 -8.45 2.50
CA PRO A 252 1.90 -7.19 2.55
C PRO A 252 2.84 -6.00 2.31
N ILE A 253 2.41 -5.06 1.46
CA ILE A 253 3.16 -3.87 1.09
C ILE A 253 2.44 -2.65 1.64
N LEU A 254 3.18 -1.79 2.35
CA LEU A 254 2.66 -0.50 2.78
C LEU A 254 2.62 0.49 1.62
N CYS A 255 1.41 0.81 1.17
CA CYS A 255 1.13 1.91 0.25
C CYS A 255 1.01 3.21 1.05
N ILE A 256 1.97 4.13 0.83
CA ILE A 256 2.01 5.44 1.48
C ILE A 256 1.48 6.51 0.51
N GLY A 257 0.36 7.14 0.86
CA GLY A 257 -0.41 8.12 0.09
C GLY A 257 -1.48 7.54 -0.83
N GLY A 258 -1.81 6.25 -0.69
CA GLY A 258 -3.00 5.66 -1.30
C GLY A 258 -3.04 5.67 -2.83
N VAL A 259 -1.90 5.69 -3.53
CA VAL A 259 -1.85 5.60 -5.00
C VAL A 259 -1.30 4.27 -5.46
N LEU A 260 -2.03 3.60 -6.35
CA LEU A 260 -1.58 2.41 -7.07
C LEU A 260 -1.48 2.71 -8.57
N LYS A 261 -0.34 2.40 -9.18
CA LYS A 261 -0.17 2.30 -10.63
C LYS A 261 0.00 0.85 -11.02
N ILE A 262 -0.81 0.40 -11.98
CA ILE A 262 -0.68 -0.89 -12.66
C ILE A 262 -0.03 -0.62 -14.00
N GLU A 263 1.13 -1.22 -14.27
CA GLU A 263 1.82 -1.18 -15.55
C GLU A 263 1.52 -2.48 -16.30
N LEU A 264 1.01 -2.34 -17.53
CA LEU A 264 0.62 -3.43 -18.41
C LEU A 264 1.68 -3.57 -19.50
N LEU A 265 2.44 -4.66 -19.46
CA LEU A 265 3.68 -4.85 -20.20
C LEU A 265 3.51 -5.90 -21.30
N GLY A 266 3.82 -5.51 -22.53
CA GLY A 266 3.77 -6.40 -23.69
C GLY A 266 2.34 -6.71 -24.13
N ARG A 267 1.98 -6.28 -25.33
CA ARG A 267 0.67 -6.53 -25.94
C ARG A 267 0.64 -7.91 -26.59
N VAL A 268 -0.48 -8.61 -26.47
CA VAL A 268 -0.63 -9.97 -27.01
C VAL A 268 -1.47 -9.99 -28.29
N GLN A 269 -2.62 -9.31 -28.27
CA GLN A 269 -3.64 -9.44 -29.29
C GLN A 269 -3.69 -8.24 -30.24
N LYS A 270 -3.86 -8.54 -31.53
CA LYS A 270 -4.16 -7.54 -32.56
C LYS A 270 -5.65 -7.45 -32.81
N GLN A 271 -6.13 -6.24 -33.06
CA GLN A 271 -7.46 -6.01 -33.60
C GLN A 271 -7.46 -6.23 -35.12
N GLU A 272 -8.46 -6.94 -35.63
CA GLU A 272 -8.52 -7.29 -37.06
C GLU A 272 -8.75 -6.08 -37.99
N LEU A 273 -9.49 -5.08 -37.51
CA LEU A 273 -9.88 -3.90 -38.28
C LEU A 273 -8.68 -3.03 -38.72
N ASP A 274 -7.66 -2.90 -37.88
CA ASP A 274 -6.51 -2.01 -38.09
C ASP A 274 -5.15 -2.72 -38.00
N GLY A 275 -5.11 -3.96 -37.54
CA GLY A 275 -3.88 -4.74 -37.36
C GLY A 275 -2.97 -4.25 -36.23
N LEU A 276 -3.47 -3.37 -35.35
CA LEU A 276 -2.74 -2.82 -34.20
C LEU A 276 -2.99 -3.65 -32.94
N TYR A 277 -2.06 -3.54 -32.00
CA TYR A 277 -2.13 -4.19 -30.70
C TYR A 277 -2.86 -3.35 -29.67
N TYR A 278 -3.74 -3.99 -28.91
CA TYR A 278 -4.55 -3.40 -27.85
C TYR A 278 -4.41 -4.18 -26.53
N ILE A 279 -4.63 -3.49 -25.41
CA ILE A 279 -4.83 -4.10 -24.10
C ILE A 279 -6.18 -3.61 -23.57
N CYS A 280 -7.00 -4.53 -23.09
CA CYS A 280 -8.29 -4.24 -22.51
C CYS A 280 -8.44 -4.89 -21.13
N VAL A 281 -8.96 -4.14 -20.17
CA VAL A 281 -9.17 -4.59 -18.78
C VAL A 281 -10.63 -4.35 -18.42
N SER A 282 -11.31 -5.36 -17.88
CA SER A 282 -12.71 -5.23 -17.47
C SER A 282 -12.89 -5.01 -15.98
N TYR A 283 -11.97 -5.52 -15.16
CA TYR A 283 -12.07 -5.35 -13.72
C TYR A 283 -10.71 -5.32 -13.04
N VAL A 284 -10.58 -4.45 -12.04
CA VAL A 284 -9.44 -4.37 -11.13
C VAL A 284 -9.96 -4.39 -9.70
N GLN A 285 -9.38 -5.26 -8.89
CA GLN A 285 -9.62 -5.34 -7.46
C GLN A 285 -8.28 -5.26 -6.73
N VAL A 286 -8.19 -4.44 -5.69
CA VAL A 286 -7.00 -4.36 -4.83
C VAL A 286 -7.39 -4.82 -3.45
N ILE A 287 -6.70 -5.83 -2.94
CA ILE A 287 -7.00 -6.52 -1.69
C ILE A 287 -5.99 -6.09 -0.63
N GLY A 288 -6.50 -5.67 0.53
CA GLY A 288 -5.68 -5.23 1.64
C GLY A 288 -6.50 -4.72 2.82
N CYS A 289 -5.82 -4.12 3.80
CA CYS A 289 -6.45 -3.48 4.94
C CYS A 289 -6.01 -2.01 5.10
N PRO A 290 -6.94 -1.08 5.39
CA PRO A 290 -6.59 0.28 5.75
C PRO A 290 -5.97 0.31 7.14
N LEU A 291 -5.03 1.23 7.38
CA LEU A 291 -4.47 1.46 8.71
C LEU A 291 -5.19 2.58 9.48
N SER A 292 -6.02 3.36 8.79
CA SER A 292 -6.96 4.32 9.38
C SER A 292 -8.07 3.60 10.15
N PRO A 293 -8.62 4.21 11.23
CA PRO A 293 -8.38 5.58 11.69
C PRO A 293 -7.20 5.73 12.68
N LEU A 294 -6.58 4.63 13.12
CA LEU A 294 -5.52 4.69 14.14
C LEU A 294 -4.21 5.26 13.60
N LEU A 295 -3.92 5.03 12.32
CA LEU A 295 -2.74 5.53 11.63
C LEU A 295 -3.14 6.32 10.39
N ASP A 296 -2.51 7.46 10.20
CA ASP A 296 -2.66 8.29 9.00
C ASP A 296 -1.31 8.86 8.55
N VAL A 297 -1.28 9.48 7.38
CA VAL A 297 -0.10 10.15 6.83
C VAL A 297 -0.35 11.63 6.62
N ALA A 298 0.51 12.44 7.23
CA ALA A 298 0.62 13.85 6.89
C ALA A 298 1.86 14.05 6.02
N SER A 299 1.66 14.54 4.80
CA SER A 299 2.74 14.95 3.90
C SER A 299 2.96 16.46 3.97
N SER A 300 4.19 16.89 4.29
CA SER A 300 4.66 18.25 4.04
C SER A 300 5.66 18.24 2.87
N THR A 301 6.02 19.42 2.36
CA THR A 301 6.93 19.56 1.20
C THR A 301 8.26 18.83 1.34
N ASP A 302 8.73 18.62 2.57
CA ASP A 302 10.07 18.05 2.85
C ASP A 302 10.04 16.82 3.79
N SER A 303 8.86 16.36 4.23
CA SER A 303 8.77 15.22 5.14
C SER A 303 7.46 14.46 5.05
N THR A 304 7.53 13.14 5.22
CA THR A 304 6.36 12.27 5.37
C THR A 304 6.27 11.87 6.84
N VAL A 305 5.16 12.21 7.49
CA VAL A 305 4.95 12.01 8.93
C VAL A 305 3.88 10.94 9.13
N LEU A 306 4.20 9.94 9.96
CA LEU A 306 3.23 8.94 10.39
C LEU A 306 2.46 9.48 11.59
N GLU A 307 1.16 9.70 11.44
CA GLU A 307 0.29 10.17 12.51
C GLU A 307 -0.35 8.97 13.22
N PHE A 308 -0.35 8.97 14.55
CA PHE A 308 -0.94 7.93 15.37
C PHE A 308 -2.01 8.50 16.32
N TYR A 309 -3.20 7.90 16.29
CA TYR A 309 -4.38 8.32 17.05
C TYR A 309 -4.84 7.22 18.02
N PRO A 310 -4.26 7.14 19.23
CA PRO A 310 -4.52 6.03 20.17
C PRO A 310 -5.90 6.06 20.85
N HIS A 311 -6.77 7.02 20.53
CA HIS A 311 -8.03 7.30 21.24
C HIS A 311 -9.30 7.20 20.37
N PHE A 312 -9.22 6.50 19.25
CA PHE A 312 -10.41 5.99 18.54
C PHE A 312 -10.71 4.55 18.97
#